data_AF-X1EHN1-F1
#
_entry.id   AF-X1EHN1-F1
#
_cell.length_a   1.000
_cell.length_b   1.000
_cell.length_c   1.000
_cell.angle_alpha   90.00
_cell.angle_beta   90.00
_cell.angle_gamma   90.00
#
_symmetry.space_group_name_H-M   'P 1'
#
loop_
_entity.id
_entity.type
_entity.pdbx_description
1 polymer ?
#
loop_
_entity_poly.entity_id
_entity_poly.type
_entity_poly.pdbx_seq_one_letter_code
_entity_poly.pdbx_strand_id
1 'polypeptide(L)'
;MYKTPSSHTKKPLNPISIHLKISAIEKTGIPGRDIYEIPNSDRTFPDGAHYRIEISGVERPSTLEALIDEAIKRNIPVHRLISTVMGSTLLDKKELKSFAKMASDAKMEVIITPGP
;
A
#
# COMPACT_ATOMS: atom_id res chain seq x y z
N MET A 1 26.13 -9.44 -22.45
CA MET A 1 25.10 -9.41 -23.52
C MET A 1 23.82 -9.96 -22.91
N TYR A 2 22.99 -9.10 -22.29
CA TYR A 2 21.74 -9.51 -21.64
C TYR A 2 20.59 -9.35 -22.64
N LYS A 3 19.82 -10.42 -22.88
CA LYS A 3 18.59 -10.37 -23.68
C LYS A 3 17.49 -9.72 -22.82
N THR A 4 16.92 -8.62 -23.30
CA THR A 4 15.68 -8.02 -22.79
C THR A 4 14.52 -9.01 -22.95
N PRO A 5 13.65 -9.21 -21.93
CA PRO A 5 12.43 -9.99 -22.09
C PRO A 5 11.52 -9.29 -23.10
N SER A 6 10.94 -10.05 -24.03
CA SER A 6 10.02 -9.50 -25.02
C SER A 6 8.79 -8.91 -24.32
N SER A 7 8.35 -7.76 -24.80
CA SER A 7 7.10 -7.14 -24.40
C SER A 7 5.95 -8.12 -24.63
N HIS A 8 5.34 -8.59 -23.54
CA HIS A 8 4.05 -9.24 -23.60
C HIS A 8 3.01 -8.21 -24.04
N THR A 9 2.77 -8.12 -25.36
CA THR A 9 1.58 -7.50 -25.89
C THR A 9 0.38 -8.31 -25.41
N LYS A 10 -0.35 -7.79 -24.40
CA LYS A 10 -1.66 -8.32 -24.02
C LYS A 10 -2.55 -8.22 -25.26
N LYS A 11 -2.73 -9.35 -25.96
CA LYS A 11 -3.68 -9.47 -27.07
C LYS A 11 -5.05 -8.98 -26.55
N PRO A 12 -5.73 -8.03 -27.21
CA PRO A 12 -7.05 -7.61 -26.78
C PRO A 12 -7.97 -8.82 -26.76
N LEU A 13 -8.62 -9.05 -25.61
CA LEU A 13 -9.56 -10.15 -25.44
C LEU A 13 -10.75 -9.93 -26.38
N ASN A 14 -11.13 -10.99 -27.10
CA ASN A 14 -12.31 -10.99 -27.94
C ASN A 14 -13.55 -10.58 -27.10
N PRO A 15 -14.39 -9.63 -27.55
CA PRO A 15 -15.57 -9.18 -26.81
C PRO A 15 -16.50 -10.32 -26.38
N ILE A 16 -16.60 -11.41 -27.16
CA ILE A 16 -17.38 -12.61 -26.80
C ILE A 16 -16.80 -13.29 -25.55
N SER A 17 -15.48 -13.34 -25.42
CA SER A 17 -14.78 -13.95 -24.27
C SER A 17 -14.95 -13.14 -22.98
N ILE A 18 -15.09 -11.81 -23.09
CA ILE A 18 -15.36 -10.93 -21.94
C ILE A 18 -16.78 -11.17 -21.42
N HIS A 19 -17.77 -11.19 -22.30
CA HIS A 19 -19.18 -11.43 -21.92
C HIS A 19 -19.38 -12.80 -21.27
N LEU A 20 -18.66 -13.83 -21.73
CA LEU A 20 -18.73 -15.18 -21.14
C LEU A 20 -18.22 -15.23 -19.68
N LYS A 21 -17.19 -14.43 -19.36
CA LYS A 21 -16.61 -14.37 -18.01
C LYS A 21 -17.51 -13.61 -17.04
N ILE A 22 -18.07 -12.49 -17.47
CA ILE A 22 -19.01 -11.68 -16.69
C ILE A 22 -20.23 -12.52 -16.30
N SER A 23 -20.83 -13.21 -17.27
CA SER A 23 -21.98 -14.08 -17.02
C SER A 23 -21.67 -15.22 -16.04
N ALA A 24 -20.44 -15.76 -16.03
CA ALA A 24 -20.04 -16.79 -15.07
C ALA A 24 -19.95 -16.24 -13.63
N ILE A 25 -19.49 -15.00 -13.45
CA ILE A 25 -19.41 -14.31 -12.16
C ILE A 25 -20.83 -13.95 -11.66
N GLU A 26 -21.69 -13.45 -12.55
CA GLU A 26 -23.09 -13.12 -12.24
C GLU A 26 -23.88 -14.34 -11.78
N LYS A 27 -23.62 -15.52 -12.36
CA LYS A 27 -24.23 -16.78 -11.93
C LYS A 27 -23.89 -17.18 -10.49
N THR A 28 -22.81 -16.68 -9.91
CA THR A 28 -22.49 -16.92 -8.49
C THR A 28 -23.03 -15.82 -7.57
N GLY A 29 -23.89 -14.93 -8.08
CA GLY A 29 -24.45 -13.81 -7.32
C GLY A 29 -23.49 -12.63 -7.13
N ILE A 30 -22.34 -12.65 -7.79
CA ILE A 30 -21.37 -11.55 -7.75
C ILE A 30 -21.66 -10.62 -8.93
N PRO A 31 -21.77 -9.29 -8.73
CA PRO A 31 -21.98 -8.35 -9.81
C PRO A 31 -20.91 -8.45 -10.90
N GLY A 32 -21.32 -8.41 -12.17
CA GLY A 32 -20.43 -8.46 -13.33
C GLY A 32 -19.57 -7.21 -13.55
N ARG A 33 -19.78 -6.18 -12.72
CA ARG A 33 -19.12 -4.88 -12.75
C ARG A 33 -19.11 -4.27 -11.35
N ASP A 34 -18.25 -3.29 -11.14
CA ASP A 34 -18.28 -2.47 -9.93
C ASP A 34 -19.64 -1.76 -9.81
N ILE A 35 -20.19 -1.78 -8.60
CA ILE A 35 -21.46 -1.12 -8.30
C ILE A 35 -21.14 0.30 -7.86
N TYR A 36 -21.22 1.26 -8.78
CA TYR A 36 -20.99 2.67 -8.50
C TYR A 36 -22.12 3.34 -7.70
N GLU A 37 -23.25 2.64 -7.52
CA GLU A 37 -24.48 3.14 -6.87
C GLU A 37 -24.56 2.76 -5.38
N ILE A 38 -23.55 2.08 -4.82
CA ILE A 38 -23.57 1.70 -3.39
C ILE A 38 -23.43 2.95 -2.51
N PRO A 39 -24.23 3.11 -1.45
CA PRO A 39 -24.05 4.18 -0.49
C PRO A 39 -22.67 4.09 0.19
N ASN A 40 -22.10 5.25 0.51
CA ASN A 40 -20.87 5.29 1.30
C ASN A 40 -21.07 4.58 2.64
N SER A 41 -20.01 3.96 3.15
CA SER A 41 -20.02 3.39 4.51
C SER A 41 -20.16 4.51 5.53
N ASP A 42 -21.09 4.34 6.48
CA ASP A 42 -21.23 5.26 7.64
C ASP A 42 -20.08 5.11 8.66
N ARG A 43 -19.16 4.17 8.45
CA ARG A 43 -18.00 3.99 9.34
C ARG A 43 -16.89 4.97 8.97
N THR A 44 -16.43 5.71 9.97
CA THR A 44 -15.28 6.61 9.90
C THR A 44 -14.32 6.35 11.05
N PHE A 45 -13.09 6.81 10.89
CA PHE A 45 -12.15 6.98 11.99
C PHE A 45 -12.61 8.11 12.93
N PRO A 46 -12.03 8.23 14.15
CA PRO A 46 -12.42 9.27 15.12
C PRO A 46 -12.28 10.71 14.63
N ASP A 47 -11.45 10.95 13.62
CA ASP A 47 -11.28 12.26 12.95
C ASP A 47 -12.20 12.45 11.72
N GLY A 48 -13.12 11.50 11.48
CA GLY A 48 -14.08 11.57 10.38
C GLY A 48 -13.58 11.04 9.04
N ALA A 49 -12.31 10.62 8.91
CA ALA A 49 -11.81 10.05 7.66
C ALA A 49 -12.42 8.66 7.40
N HIS A 50 -12.64 8.30 6.13
CA HIS A 50 -13.13 6.96 5.75
C HIS A 50 -12.00 5.94 5.55
N TYR A 51 -10.77 6.40 5.38
CA TYR A 51 -9.62 5.53 5.10
C TYR A 51 -8.32 6.09 5.70
N ARG A 52 -7.30 5.23 5.76
CA ARG A 52 -5.93 5.57 6.13
C ARG A 52 -4.99 5.11 5.03
N ILE A 53 -3.85 5.78 4.95
CA ILE A 53 -2.77 5.42 4.04
C ILE A 53 -1.68 4.73 4.85
N GLU A 54 -1.38 3.50 4.46
CA GLU A 54 -0.29 2.70 4.99
C GLU A 54 0.77 2.52 3.89
N ILE A 55 2.03 2.63 4.26
CA ILE A 55 3.15 2.30 3.38
C ILE A 55 3.93 1.13 3.98
N SER A 56 4.09 0.08 3.18
CA SER A 56 4.82 -1.13 3.58
C SER A 56 6.23 -1.15 3.02
N GLY A 57 7.15 -1.85 3.69
CA GLY A 57 8.53 -2.03 3.24
C GLY A 57 9.45 -0.85 3.56
N VAL A 58 9.18 -0.13 4.66
CA VAL A 58 10.05 0.95 5.12
C VAL A 58 11.15 0.36 6.00
N GLU A 59 12.28 0.04 5.39
CA GLU A 59 13.31 -0.81 6.03
C GLU A 59 14.35 -0.04 6.84
N ARG A 60 14.73 1.18 6.44
CA ARG A 60 15.85 1.94 7.02
C ARG A 60 15.46 3.38 7.37
N PRO A 61 16.20 4.06 8.28
CA PRO A 61 15.98 5.48 8.58
C PRO A 61 15.99 6.38 7.33
N SER A 62 16.90 6.13 6.39
CA SER A 62 16.98 6.89 5.14
C SER A 62 15.74 6.70 4.24
N THR A 63 15.14 5.51 4.24
CA THR A 63 13.89 5.26 3.51
C THR A 63 12.73 6.01 4.14
N LEU A 64 12.65 6.05 5.48
CA LEU A 64 11.65 6.82 6.20
C LEU A 64 11.81 8.33 5.95
N GLU A 65 13.04 8.84 5.98
CA GLU A 65 13.33 10.25 5.66
C GLU A 65 12.82 10.63 4.27
N ALA A 66 13.14 9.84 3.24
CA ALA A 66 12.67 10.07 1.88
C ALA A 66 11.13 9.98 1.77
N LEU A 67 10.50 9.06 2.49
CA LEU A 67 9.05 8.94 2.53
C LEU A 67 8.40 10.17 3.14
N ILE A 68 8.91 10.66 4.28
CA ILE A 68 8.38 11.86 4.95
C ILE A 68 8.51 13.07 4.03
N ASP A 69 9.69 13.25 3.41
CA ASP A 69 9.94 14.34 2.47
C ASP A 69 8.96 14.32 1.29
N GLU A 70 8.75 13.15 0.67
CA GLU A 70 7.78 13.01 -0.42
C GLU A 70 6.32 13.20 0.02
N ALA A 71 5.96 12.73 1.21
CA ALA A 71 4.62 12.93 1.77
C ALA A 71 4.33 14.42 1.99
N ILE A 72 5.29 15.17 2.52
CA ILE A 72 5.20 16.63 2.71
C ILE A 72 5.11 17.34 1.36
N LYS A 73 6.02 17.04 0.42
CA LYS A 73 6.04 17.66 -0.91
C LYS A 73 4.72 17.49 -1.67
N ARG A 74 4.10 16.31 -1.54
CA ARG A 74 2.84 15.99 -2.23
C ARG A 74 1.61 16.40 -1.42
N ASN A 75 1.79 16.84 -0.18
CA ASN A 75 0.73 17.14 0.77
C ASN A 75 -0.25 15.95 0.93
N ILE A 76 0.30 14.74 1.08
CA ILE A 76 -0.47 13.50 1.27
C ILE A 76 -0.23 12.97 2.67
N PRO A 77 -1.29 12.66 3.46
CA PRO A 77 -1.12 12.10 4.78
C PRO A 77 -0.71 10.62 4.70
N VAL A 78 0.34 10.23 5.42
CA VAL A 78 0.66 8.82 5.70
C VAL A 78 0.44 8.58 7.18
N HIS A 79 -0.30 7.53 7.52
CA HIS A 79 -0.76 7.31 8.89
C HIS A 79 -0.03 6.17 9.56
N ARG A 80 0.41 5.17 8.77
CA ARG A 80 1.01 3.94 9.28
C ARG A 80 2.11 3.43 8.37
N LEU A 81 3.11 2.82 8.99
CA LEU A 81 4.26 2.21 8.35
C LEU A 81 4.34 0.73 8.75
N ILE A 82 4.52 -0.15 7.78
CA ILE A 82 5.00 -1.51 8.03
C ILE A 82 6.50 -1.51 7.78
N SER A 83 7.27 -1.71 8.85
CA SER A 83 8.69 -1.43 8.89
C SER A 83 9.53 -2.65 9.22
N THR A 84 10.78 -2.59 8.75
CA THR A 84 11.83 -3.60 8.98
C THR A 84 11.37 -5.03 8.72
N VAL A 85 10.66 -5.27 7.61
CA VAL A 85 10.09 -6.61 7.30
C VAL A 85 11.21 -7.64 7.10
N MET A 86 12.40 -7.19 6.67
CA MET A 86 13.60 -8.04 6.63
C MET A 86 14.15 -8.39 8.02
N GLY A 87 13.92 -7.51 8.99
CA GLY A 87 14.17 -7.75 10.40
C GLY A 87 14.76 -6.57 11.15
N SER A 88 14.15 -6.23 12.29
CA SER A 88 14.57 -5.08 13.10
C SER A 88 15.95 -5.24 13.72
N THR A 89 16.43 -6.48 13.93
CA THR A 89 17.77 -6.70 14.51
C THR A 89 18.91 -6.39 13.54
N LEU A 90 18.61 -6.23 12.25
CA LEU A 90 19.58 -5.78 11.23
C LEU A 90 19.86 -4.28 11.30
N LEU A 91 19.18 -3.57 12.20
CA LEU A 91 19.41 -2.17 12.53
C LEU A 91 20.05 -2.09 13.92
N ASP A 92 21.04 -1.22 14.06
CA ASP A 92 21.60 -0.93 15.37
C ASP A 92 20.66 -0.08 16.23
N LYS A 93 20.98 0.04 17.53
CA LYS A 93 20.15 0.81 18.48
C LYS A 93 20.02 2.30 18.09
N LYS A 94 21.03 2.87 17.43
CA LYS A 94 21.01 4.28 17.01
C LYS A 94 20.08 4.44 15.80
N GLU A 95 20.14 3.53 14.84
CA GLU A 95 19.22 3.47 13.71
C GLU A 95 17.78 3.34 14.19
N LEU A 96 17.48 2.40 15.10
CA LEU A 96 16.13 2.20 15.64
C LEU A 96 15.61 3.44 16.39
N LYS A 97 16.45 4.09 17.20
CA LYS A 97 16.07 5.33 17.89
C LYS A 97 15.80 6.47 16.93
N SER A 98 16.63 6.62 15.90
CA SER A 98 16.45 7.64 14.86
C SER A 98 15.15 7.40 14.10
N PHE A 99 14.90 6.15 13.71
CA PHE A 99 13.68 5.73 13.02
C PHE A 99 12.43 6.05 13.85
N ALA A 100 12.40 5.61 15.11
CA ALA A 100 11.27 5.85 16.01
C ALA A 100 11.03 7.35 16.24
N LYS A 101 12.11 8.13 16.38
CA LYS A 101 11.99 9.58 16.55
C LYS A 101 11.41 10.25 15.31
N MET A 102 11.93 9.95 14.12
CA MET A 102 11.41 10.54 12.87
C MET A 102 9.95 10.18 12.63
N ALA A 103 9.57 8.92 12.85
CA ALA A 103 8.18 8.50 12.69
C ALA A 103 7.25 9.20 13.70
N SER A 104 7.67 9.32 14.96
CA SER A 104 6.93 10.03 16.00
C SER A 104 6.76 11.51 15.67
N ASP A 105 7.84 12.18 15.25
CA ASP A 105 7.81 13.60 14.88
C ASP A 105 6.87 13.83 13.68
N ALA A 106 6.84 12.90 12.73
CA ALA A 106 5.94 12.89 11.58
C ALA A 106 4.52 12.37 11.88
N LYS A 107 4.22 11.98 13.13
CA LYS A 107 2.93 11.41 13.57
C LYS A 107 2.50 10.17 12.79
N MET A 108 3.45 9.32 12.42
CA MET A 108 3.21 8.05 11.72
C MET A 108 3.30 6.89 12.71
N GLU A 109 2.25 6.06 12.76
CA GLU A 109 2.27 4.81 13.54
C GLU A 109 3.25 3.82 12.91
N VAL A 110 4.09 3.18 13.73
CA VAL A 110 5.07 2.20 13.26
C VAL A 110 4.67 0.81 13.74
N ILE A 111 4.45 -0.09 12.78
CA ILE A 111 4.40 -1.53 13.03
C ILE A 111 5.77 -2.10 12.69
N ILE A 112 6.46 -2.62 13.70
CA ILE A 112 7.82 -3.14 13.55
C ILE A 112 7.82 -4.66 13.48
N THR A 113 8.58 -5.21 12.53
CA THR A 113 8.77 -6.66 12.42
C THR A 113 10.06 -7.05 13.13
N PRO A 114 10.00 -7.84 14.21
CA PRO A 114 11.15 -8.06 15.07
C PRO A 114 12.26 -8.90 14.43
N GLY A 115 11.93 -10.07 13.87
CA GLY A 115 12.90 -11.12 13.56
C GLY A 115 13.67 -10.97 12.25
N PRO A 116 14.71 -11.78 11.97
CA PRO A 116 15.48 -12.55 12.96
C PRO A 116 16.19 -11.61 13.94
#